data_AF-A0A7C4WBC9-F1
#
_entry.id   AF-A0A7C4WBC9-F1
#
_cell.length_a   1.000
_cell.length_b   1.000
_cell.length_c   1.000
_cell.angle_alpha   90.00
_cell.angle_beta   90.00
_cell.angle_gamma   90.00
#
_symmetry.space_group_name_H-M   'P 1'
#
loop_
_entity.id
_entity.type
_entity.pdbx_description
1 polymer ?
#
loop_
_entity_poly.entity_id
_entity_poly.type
_entity_poly.pdbx_seq_one_letter_code
_entity_poly.pdbx_strand_id
1 'polypeptide(L)'
;YHPVLIRGSEEPGEIAAILDFWKQIFKERGIDSSELRSSGGGRLSELLELLVSVDLASYVLALLLEVDPTPVNTISRLKRALDERLNIEKRVIAELEL
;
A
#
# COMPACT_ATOMS: atom_id res chain seq x y z
N TYR A 1 16.04 6.89 2.80
CA TYR A 1 14.75 6.30 3.21
C TYR A 1 15.03 4.94 3.81
N HIS A 2 14.38 4.59 4.92
CA HIS A 2 14.51 3.28 5.59
C HIS A 2 13.29 2.43 5.23
N PRO A 3 13.42 1.39 4.38
CA PRO A 3 12.29 0.55 4.00
C PRO A 3 11.79 -0.29 5.19
N VAL A 4 10.47 -0.39 5.31
CA VAL A 4 9.81 -1.28 6.28
C VAL A 4 8.99 -2.31 5.50
N LEU A 5 9.36 -3.58 5.63
CA LEU A 5 8.67 -4.71 5.00
C LEU A 5 7.60 -5.25 5.94
N ILE A 6 6.34 -5.13 5.55
CA ILE A 6 5.21 -5.68 6.32
C ILE A 6 5.10 -7.17 5.98
N ARG A 7 5.12 -8.05 7.00
CA ARG A 7 5.05 -9.51 6.84
C ARG A 7 3.82 -10.07 7.53
N GLY A 8 3.06 -10.89 6.80
CA GLY A 8 1.92 -11.63 7.33
C GLY A 8 2.31 -13.06 7.72
N SER A 9 1.59 -13.66 8.67
CA SER A 9 1.81 -15.07 9.04
C SER A 9 1.26 -16.06 8.00
N GLU A 10 0.22 -15.66 7.26
CA GLU A 10 -0.42 -16.43 6.19
C GLU A 10 -0.19 -15.79 4.80
N GLU A 11 0.94 -15.10 4.58
CA GLU A 11 1.23 -14.47 3.30
C GLU A 11 1.36 -15.51 2.16
N PRO A 12 0.75 -15.27 0.97
CA PRO A 12 0.93 -16.15 -0.18
C PRO A 12 2.40 -16.27 -0.58
N GLY A 13 2.79 -17.42 -1.14
CA GLY A 13 4.17 -17.70 -1.51
C GLY A 13 4.75 -16.68 -2.50
N GLU A 14 3.92 -16.14 -3.40
CA GLU A 14 4.33 -15.10 -4.34
C GLU A 14 4.71 -13.80 -3.63
N ILE A 15 3.94 -13.42 -2.60
CA ILE A 15 4.19 -12.21 -1.81
C ILE A 15 5.46 -12.38 -0.98
N ALA A 16 5.64 -13.54 -0.33
CA ALA A 16 6.87 -13.84 0.42
C ALA A 16 8.11 -13.72 -0.47
N ALA A 17 8.08 -14.31 -1.67
CA ALA A 17 9.19 -14.25 -2.63
C ALA A 17 9.52 -12.82 -3.07
N ILE A 18 8.50 -11.98 -3.32
CA ILE A 18 8.69 -10.57 -3.67
C ILE A 18 9.38 -9.82 -2.52
N LEU A 19 8.92 -10.01 -1.28
CA LEU A 19 9.48 -9.32 -0.11
C LEU A 19 10.92 -9.77 0.18
N ASP A 20 11.21 -11.06 0.01
CA ASP A 20 12.55 -11.62 0.17
C ASP A 20 13.52 -11.08 -0.90
N PHE A 21 13.07 -10.98 -2.15
CA PHE A 21 13.83 -10.34 -3.23
C PHE A 21 14.19 -8.88 -2.87
N TRP A 22 13.23 -8.08 -2.43
CA TRP A 22 13.51 -6.69 -2.06
C TRP A 22 14.44 -6.57 -0.86
N LYS A 23 14.27 -7.41 0.16
CA LYS A 23 15.19 -7.47 1.30
C LYS A 23 16.62 -7.76 0.86
N GLN A 24 16.80 -8.68 -0.10
CA GLN A 24 18.10 -8.96 -0.69
C GLN A 24 18.66 -7.74 -1.44
N ILE A 25 17.86 -7.09 -2.29
CA ILE A 25 18.29 -5.89 -3.03
C ILE A 25 18.72 -4.76 -2.09
N PHE A 26 18.00 -4.53 -0.99
CA PHE A 26 18.37 -3.51 0.00
C PHE A 26 19.70 -3.85 0.65
N LYS A 27 19.88 -5.11 1.07
CA LYS A 27 21.14 -5.60 1.65
C LYS A 27 22.33 -5.44 0.70
N GLU A 28 22.17 -5.82 -0.57
CA GLU A 28 23.22 -5.69 -1.60
C GLU A 28 23.64 -4.23 -1.83
N ARG A 29 22.70 -3.29 -1.65
CA ARG A 29 22.94 -1.86 -1.80
C ARG A 29 23.41 -1.17 -0.51
N GLY A 30 23.60 -1.92 0.58
CA GLY A 30 23.97 -1.36 1.89
C GLY A 30 22.87 -0.46 2.48
N ILE A 31 21.60 -0.71 2.12
CA ILE A 31 20.44 0.00 2.66
C ILE A 31 19.86 -0.84 3.79
N ASP A 32 19.84 -0.28 5.00
CA ASP A 32 19.17 -0.90 6.13
C ASP A 32 17.65 -0.94 5.92
N SER A 33 17.04 -2.04 6.34
CA SER A 33 15.59 -2.24 6.28
C SER A 33 15.12 -2.99 7.52
N SER A 34 13.88 -2.78 7.93
CA SER A 34 13.24 -3.51 9.03
C SER A 34 12.04 -4.32 8.54
N GLU A 35 11.68 -5.35 9.32
CA GLU A 35 10.44 -6.09 9.13
C GLU A 35 9.45 -5.73 10.23
N LEU A 36 8.20 -5.53 9.86
CA LEU A 36 7.07 -5.41 10.78
C LEU A 36 6.24 -6.69 10.69
N ARG A 37 6.02 -7.34 11.84
CA ARG A 37 5.18 -8.53 12.02
C ARG A 37 4.17 -8.26 13.12
N SER A 38 2.99 -8.89 13.03
CA SER A 38 1.99 -8.85 14.10
C SER A 38 2.49 -9.60 15.34
N SER A 39 2.01 -9.17 16.51
CA SER A 39 2.18 -9.87 17.79
C SER A 39 1.38 -11.19 17.88
N GLY A 40 0.49 -11.47 16.93
CA GLY A 40 -0.31 -12.69 16.82
C GLY A 40 -1.80 -12.46 17.07
N GLY A 41 -2.49 -13.48 17.61
CA GLY A 41 -3.93 -13.44 17.92
C GLY A 41 -4.85 -13.92 16.79
N GLY A 42 -4.29 -14.59 15.78
CA GLY A 42 -5.03 -15.11 14.62
C GLY A 42 -5.23 -14.07 13.52
N ARG A 43 -5.80 -14.51 12.38
CA ARG A 43 -5.81 -13.74 11.13
C ARG A 43 -6.46 -12.36 11.24
N LEU A 44 -7.61 -12.23 11.91
CA LEU A 44 -8.29 -10.94 12.05
C LEU A 44 -7.48 -9.97 12.93
N SER A 45 -6.91 -10.47 14.03
CA SER A 45 -6.06 -9.69 14.93
C SER A 45 -4.83 -9.17 14.18
N GLU A 46 -4.14 -10.05 13.44
CA GLU A 46 -2.99 -9.67 12.62
C GLU A 46 -3.32 -8.59 11.60
N LEU A 47 -4.42 -8.76 10.84
CA LEU A 47 -4.83 -7.78 9.84
C LEU A 47 -5.09 -6.41 10.47
N LEU A 48 -5.83 -6.35 11.58
CA LEU A 48 -6.13 -5.10 12.26
C LEU A 48 -4.88 -4.45 12.87
N GLU A 49 -4.02 -5.24 13.50
CA GLU A 49 -2.79 -4.76 14.12
C GLU A 49 -1.85 -4.16 13.07
N LEU A 50 -1.59 -4.88 11.97
CA LEU A 50 -0.73 -4.41 10.89
C LEU A 50 -1.33 -3.18 10.20
N LEU A 51 -2.63 -3.20 9.92
CA LEU A 51 -3.32 -2.07 9.27
C LEU A 51 -3.23 -0.79 10.11
N VAL A 52 -3.62 -0.85 11.39
CA VAL A 52 -3.60 0.31 12.28
C VAL A 52 -2.17 0.80 12.51
N SER A 53 -1.21 -0.11 12.67
CA SER A 53 0.20 0.25 12.86
C SER A 53 0.76 1.04 11.68
N VAL A 54 0.50 0.58 10.46
CA VAL A 54 1.01 1.21 9.23
C VAL A 54 0.28 2.52 8.94
N ASP A 55 -1.03 2.55 9.12
CA ASP A 55 -1.84 3.76 8.91
C ASP A 55 -1.39 4.88 9.86
N LEU A 56 -1.32 4.59 11.16
CA LEU A 56 -0.89 5.56 12.17
C LEU A 56 0.56 5.99 11.96
N ALA A 57 1.47 5.07 11.67
CA ALA A 57 2.88 5.41 11.40
C ALA A 57 3.00 6.32 10.18
N SER A 58 2.27 6.05 9.10
CA SER A 58 2.30 6.88 7.89
C SER A 58 1.71 8.27 8.13
N TYR A 59 0.62 8.36 8.90
CA TYR A 59 -0.01 9.62 9.27
C TYR A 59 0.90 10.48 10.15
N VAL A 60 1.47 9.88 11.21
CA VAL A 60 2.42 10.58 12.09
C VAL A 60 3.65 11.03 11.30
N LEU A 61 4.18 10.19 10.40
CA LEU A 61 5.30 10.57 9.54
C LEU A 61 4.96 11.75 8.63
N ALA A 62 3.76 11.79 8.05
CA ALA A 62 3.32 12.92 7.24
C ALA A 62 3.26 14.23 8.04
N LEU A 63 2.74 14.16 9.28
CA LEU A 63 2.76 15.31 10.20
C LEU A 63 4.19 15.78 10.51
N LEU A 64 5.11 14.85 10.78
CA LEU A 64 6.52 15.17 11.05
C LEU A 64 7.24 15.77 9.84
N LEU A 65 6.83 15.40 8.63
CA LEU A 65 7.37 15.93 7.38
C LEU A 65 6.66 17.21 6.90
N GLU A 66 5.66 17.69 7.64
CA GLU A 66 4.81 18.82 7.25
C GLU A 66 4.15 18.64 5.87
N VAL A 67 3.83 17.40 5.51
CA VAL A 67 3.15 17.04 4.27
C VAL A 67 1.71 16.65 4.60
N ASP A 68 0.76 17.13 3.81
CA ASP A 68 -0.63 16.67 3.90
C ASP A 68 -0.71 15.20 3.43
N PRO A 69 -1.11 14.24 4.27
CA PRO A 69 -1.24 12.83 3.88
C PRO A 69 -2.49 12.55 3.04
N THR A 70 -3.44 13.48 2.97
CA THR A 70 -4.75 13.29 2.32
C THR A 70 -4.81 13.52 0.79
N PRO A 71 -4.00 14.40 0.15
CA PRO A 71 -4.18 14.72 -1.26
C PRO A 71 -3.48 13.69 -2.15
N VAL A 72 -4.27 12.82 -2.75
CA VAL A 72 -3.86 11.97 -3.89
C VAL A 72 -3.94 12.73 -5.21
N ASN A 73 -3.46 13.97 -5.26
CA ASN A 73 -3.67 14.91 -6.38
C ASN A 73 -3.28 14.33 -7.75
N THR A 74 -2.18 13.59 -7.83
CA THR A 74 -1.76 12.92 -9.08
C THR A 74 -2.78 11.88 -9.54
N ILE A 75 -3.28 11.05 -8.62
CA ILE A 75 -4.28 10.03 -8.93
C ILE A 75 -5.63 10.68 -9.25
N SER A 76 -6.05 11.70 -8.49
CA SER A 76 -7.26 12.46 -8.77
C SER A 76 -7.24 13.11 -10.16
N ARG A 77 -6.08 13.67 -10.57
CA ARG A 77 -5.89 14.22 -11.92
C ARG A 77 -5.92 13.12 -12.99
N LEU A 78 -5.30 11.98 -12.74
CA LEU A 78 -5.33 10.84 -13.66
C LEU A 78 -6.77 10.33 -13.86
N LYS A 79 -7.52 10.13 -12.75
CA LYS A 79 -8.93 9.70 -12.80
C LYS A 79 -9.76 10.64 -13.67
N ARG A 80 -9.66 11.96 -13.45
CA ARG A 80 -10.35 12.96 -14.28
C ARG A 80 -9.97 12.86 -15.76
N ALA A 81 -8.67 12.76 -16.07
CA ALA A 81 -8.22 12.67 -17.45
C ALA A 81 -8.72 11.40 -18.17
N LEU A 82 -8.85 10.29 -17.43
CA LEU A 82 -9.40 9.05 -17.97
C LEU A 82 -10.92 9.14 -18.17
N ASP A 83 -11.65 9.69 -17.20
CA ASP A 83 -13.10 9.88 -17.30
C ASP A 83 -13.45 10.76 -18.51
N GLU A 84 -12.74 11.88 -18.70
CA GLU A 84 -12.93 12.79 -19.85
C GLU A 84 -12.71 12.10 -21.20
N ARG A 85 -11.70 11.23 -21.31
CA ARG A 85 -11.32 10.59 -22.58
C ARG A 85 -12.12 9.34 -22.89
N LEU A 86 -12.46 8.55 -21.89
CA LEU A 86 -12.99 7.19 -22.07
C LEU A 86 -14.48 7.10 -21.76
N ASN A 87 -15.04 8.02 -20.96
CA ASN A 87 -16.43 8.02 -20.49
C ASN A 87 -16.92 6.61 -20.10
N ILE A 88 -16.09 5.89 -19.32
CA ILE A 88 -16.31 4.48 -18.99
C ILE A 88 -17.68 4.28 -18.35
N GLU A 89 -18.09 5.19 -17.46
CA GLU A 89 -19.40 5.17 -16.81
C GLU A 89 -20.55 5.16 -17.83
N LYS A 90 -20.52 6.03 -18.85
CA LYS A 90 -21.56 6.06 -19.89
C LYS A 90 -21.59 4.79 -20.74
N ARG A 91 -20.42 4.23 -21.04
CA ARG A 91 -20.32 2.97 -21.81
C ARG A 91 -20.88 1.79 -21.02
N VAL A 92 -20.54 1.69 -19.74
CA VAL A 92 -21.04 0.64 -18.85
C VAL A 92 -22.55 0.77 -18.64
N ILE A 93 -23.08 1.98 -18.43
CA ILE A 93 -24.54 2.20 -18.33
C ILE A 93 -25.24 1.78 -19.64
N ALA A 94 -24.71 2.17 -20.80
CA ALA A 94 -25.28 1.78 -22.09
C ALA A 94 -25.27 0.26 -22.33
N GLU A 95 -24.28 -0.47 -21.80
CA GLU A 95 -24.22 -1.93 -21.85
C GLU A 95 -25.17 -2.62 -20.84
N LEU A 96 -25.49 -1.96 -19.72
CA LEU A 96 -26.41 -2.47 -18.69
C LEU A 96 -27.89 -2.17 -18.98
N GLU A 97 -28.18 -1.18 -19.83
CA GLU A 97 -29.54 -0.84 -20.30
C GLU A 97 -29.97 -1.62 -21.57
N LEU A 98 -29.13 -2.55 -22.05
CA LEU A 98 -29.43 -3.54 -23.09
C LEU A 98 -29.97 -4.85 -22.50
#